data_AF-A0A5B9WM29-F1
#
_entry.id   AF-A0A5B9WM29-F1
#
_cell.length_a   1.000
_cell.length_b   1.000
_cell.length_c   1.000
_cell.angle_alpha   90.00
_cell.angle_beta   90.00
_cell.angle_gamma   90.00
#
_symmetry.space_group_name_H-M   'P 1'
#
loop_
_entity.id
_entity.type
_entity.pdbx_description
1 polymer ?
#
loop_
_entity_poly.entity_id
_entity_poly.type
_entity_poly.pdbx_seq_one_letter_code
_entity_poly.pdbx_strand_id
1 'polypeptide(L)'
;MRPTIIISTILMCLFTGLSNGQIVHDPADKTVRITTTDQKLSLLINYSRGCRISTLEVNGVNTLSPSGIFTAVRAANGSWQSWGERQQLSVKERPGRIIIDGIRYGKIGESWSFTLDGNKIAWTISRRYDEDQLLEEMALPVWHFADISTWKGGILDNGGVVWCKYLAAPNDTYGVHTGGVTFWNEESGDALKISARADGSRSIATKYSQDEQGCVYLHSPRHRQRSASTLPPEPVCFPKGGYICTF
;
A
#
# COMPACT_ATOMS: atom_id res chain seq x y z
N MET A 1 29.32 9.38 69.32
CA MET A 1 29.46 9.00 67.89
C MET A 1 28.11 9.22 67.23
N ARG A 2 27.99 10.14 66.27
CA ARG A 2 26.75 10.44 65.53
C ARG A 2 26.88 9.84 64.12
N PRO A 3 25.85 9.17 63.57
CA PRO A 3 25.91 8.68 62.21
C PRO A 3 25.45 9.79 61.24
N THR A 4 26.25 10.04 60.22
CA THR A 4 25.92 10.94 59.11
C THR A 4 25.18 10.13 58.05
N ILE A 5 23.92 10.47 57.78
CA ILE A 5 23.11 9.88 56.70
C ILE A 5 23.37 10.69 55.44
N ILE A 6 23.94 10.05 54.41
CA ILE A 6 24.12 10.64 53.07
C ILE A 6 22.90 10.24 52.24
N ILE A 7 22.02 11.20 51.96
CA ILE A 7 20.89 11.03 51.03
C ILE A 7 21.42 11.27 49.62
N SER A 8 21.63 10.19 48.87
CA SER A 8 21.99 10.24 47.44
C SER A 8 20.72 10.37 46.60
N THR A 9 20.46 11.58 46.11
CA THR A 9 19.34 11.86 45.20
C THR A 9 19.68 11.32 43.80
N ILE A 10 19.04 10.22 43.38
CA ILE A 10 19.14 9.70 42.01
C ILE A 10 18.31 10.60 41.10
N LEU A 11 18.99 11.42 40.29
CA LEU A 11 18.39 12.22 39.23
C LEU A 11 18.01 11.28 38.08
N MET A 12 16.73 10.89 38.03
CA MET A 12 16.15 10.13 36.92
C MET A 12 16.00 11.08 35.73
N CYS A 13 17.02 11.13 34.85
CA CYS A 13 16.91 11.80 33.56
C CYS A 13 15.85 11.07 32.72
N LEU A 14 14.64 11.64 32.63
CA LEU A 14 13.70 11.30 31.58
C LEU A 14 14.33 11.73 30.24
N PHE A 15 15.00 10.79 29.57
CA PHE A 15 15.23 10.90 28.14
C PHE A 15 13.88 10.71 27.46
N THR A 16 13.18 11.81 27.21
CA THR A 16 12.16 11.84 26.16
C THR A 16 12.89 11.68 24.83
N GLY A 17 13.12 10.42 24.43
CA GLY A 17 13.65 10.12 23.11
C GLY A 17 12.69 10.70 22.07
N LEU A 18 13.17 11.67 21.30
CA LEU A 18 12.55 12.01 20.01
C LEU A 18 12.57 10.72 19.19
N SER A 19 11.42 10.06 19.05
CA SER A 19 11.30 8.90 18.18
C SER A 19 11.42 9.37 16.74
N ASN A 20 12.61 9.24 16.17
CA ASN A 20 12.77 9.40 14.74
C ASN A 20 12.09 8.22 14.06
N GLY A 21 11.24 8.48 13.06
CA GLY A 21 10.71 7.40 12.24
C GLY A 21 11.87 6.60 11.61
N GLN A 22 11.64 5.32 11.35
CA GLN A 22 12.69 4.37 11.08
C GLN A 22 12.40 3.53 9.84
N ILE A 23 13.43 3.27 9.03
CA ILE A 23 13.44 2.22 8.01
C ILE A 23 14.45 1.18 8.46
N VAL A 24 14.00 -0.04 8.74
CA VAL A 24 14.82 -1.18 9.14
C VAL A 24 14.79 -2.22 8.04
N HIS A 25 15.94 -2.46 7.42
CA HIS A 25 16.09 -3.50 6.42
C HIS A 25 16.74 -4.74 7.04
N ASP A 26 16.04 -5.88 6.95
CA ASP A 26 16.58 -7.18 7.33
C ASP A 26 16.82 -8.03 6.07
N PRO A 27 18.07 -8.13 5.58
CA PRO A 27 18.39 -8.91 4.40
C PRO A 27 18.34 -10.43 4.62
N ALA A 28 18.46 -10.91 5.86
CA ALA A 28 18.40 -12.34 6.17
C ALA A 28 16.96 -12.85 6.06
N ASP A 29 16.03 -12.14 6.69
CA ASP A 29 14.60 -12.46 6.63
C ASP A 29 13.92 -11.93 5.36
N LYS A 30 14.66 -11.14 4.57
CA LYS A 30 14.16 -10.47 3.37
C LYS A 30 12.93 -9.61 3.66
N THR A 31 13.06 -8.75 4.67
CA THR A 31 12.01 -7.82 5.07
C THR A 31 12.50 -6.40 5.20
N VAL A 32 11.58 -5.44 5.09
CA VAL A 32 11.81 -4.05 5.40
C VAL A 32 10.66 -3.56 6.26
N ARG A 33 10.95 -3.04 7.45
CA ARG A 33 9.97 -2.35 8.29
C ARG A 33 10.13 -0.84 8.15
N ILE A 34 9.03 -0.14 7.95
CA ILE A 34 8.99 1.33 7.91
C ILE A 34 8.01 1.80 8.97
N THR A 35 8.47 2.58 9.94
CA THR A 35 7.65 3.09 11.06
C THR A 35 7.70 4.61 11.07
N THR A 36 6.55 5.25 11.19
CA THR A 36 6.43 6.71 11.24
C THR A 36 7.01 7.28 12.54
N THR A 37 7.30 8.59 12.51
CA THR A 37 7.90 9.31 13.65
C THR A 37 7.00 9.28 14.89
N ASP A 38 5.69 9.27 14.71
CA ASP A 38 4.69 9.16 15.79
C ASP A 38 4.41 7.72 16.22
N GLN A 39 5.05 6.73 15.57
CA GLN A 39 4.90 5.29 15.80
C GLN A 39 3.47 4.77 15.60
N LYS A 40 2.59 5.57 14.99
CA LYS A 40 1.18 5.18 14.76
C LYS A 40 1.00 4.37 13.49
N LEU A 41 1.91 4.47 12.54
CA LEU A 41 1.84 3.77 11.27
C LEU A 41 3.12 2.97 11.05
N SER A 42 2.97 1.68 10.73
CA SER A 42 4.09 0.80 10.46
C SER A 42 3.76 -0.16 9.31
N LEU A 43 4.68 -0.29 8.35
CA LEU A 43 4.59 -1.23 7.23
C LEU A 43 5.66 -2.31 7.39
N LEU A 44 5.31 -3.56 7.10
CA LEU A 44 6.28 -4.62 6.87
C LEU A 44 6.21 -5.07 5.42
N ILE A 45 7.25 -4.79 4.66
CA ILE A 45 7.44 -5.26 3.29
C ILE A 45 8.18 -6.59 3.37
N ASN A 46 7.61 -7.63 2.76
CA ASN A 46 8.25 -8.94 2.62
C ASN A 46 8.62 -9.16 1.17
N TYR A 47 9.91 -9.42 0.93
CA TYR A 47 10.45 -9.60 -0.42
C TYR A 47 11.07 -11.00 -0.63
N SER A 48 10.71 -11.98 0.20
CA SER A 48 11.27 -13.34 0.17
C SER A 48 10.79 -14.19 -1.01
N ARG A 49 9.53 -13.99 -1.43
CA ARG A 49 8.83 -14.69 -2.52
C ARG A 49 8.09 -13.66 -3.39
N GLY A 50 8.86 -12.82 -4.09
CA GLY A 50 8.34 -11.66 -4.82
C GLY A 50 8.33 -10.47 -3.88
N CYS A 51 7.39 -9.54 -4.00
CA CYS A 51 7.30 -8.34 -3.17
C CYS A 51 5.85 -8.04 -2.81
N ARG A 52 5.59 -7.88 -1.50
CA ARG A 52 4.29 -7.45 -0.96
C ARG A 52 4.49 -6.70 0.35
N ILE A 53 3.51 -5.89 0.74
CA ILE A 53 3.40 -5.40 2.11
C ILE A 53 2.57 -6.42 2.88
N SER A 54 3.19 -7.16 3.79
CA SER A 54 2.52 -8.23 4.57
C SER A 54 1.86 -7.72 5.84
N THR A 55 2.19 -6.51 6.29
CA THR A 55 1.64 -5.92 7.52
C THR A 55 1.47 -4.42 7.34
N LEU A 56 0.33 -3.90 7.78
CA LEU A 56 0.03 -2.47 7.93
C LEU A 56 -0.54 -2.29 9.33
N GLU A 57 0.30 -1.85 10.25
CA GLU A 57 -0.09 -1.55 11.62
C GLU A 57 -0.57 -0.10 11.70
N VAL A 58 -1.78 0.09 12.23
CA VAL A 58 -2.31 1.38 12.67
C VAL A 58 -2.47 1.30 14.18
N ASN A 59 -1.81 2.22 14.91
CA ASN A 59 -1.68 2.21 16.37
C ASN A 59 -1.26 0.82 16.94
N GLY A 60 -0.34 0.15 16.23
CA GLY A 60 0.19 -1.17 16.63
C GLY A 60 -0.68 -2.38 16.27
N VAL A 61 -1.84 -2.17 15.63
CA VAL A 61 -2.76 -3.24 15.22
C VAL A 61 -2.67 -3.46 13.71
N ASN A 62 -2.35 -4.68 13.28
CA ASN A 62 -2.32 -5.02 11.86
C ASN A 62 -3.74 -5.02 11.27
N THR A 63 -3.89 -4.31 10.15
CA THR A 63 -5.17 -4.11 9.44
C THR A 63 -5.29 -4.96 8.17
N LEU A 64 -4.22 -5.63 7.74
CA LEU A 64 -4.22 -6.43 6.51
C LEU A 64 -4.58 -7.89 6.74
N SER A 65 -5.20 -8.50 5.73
CA SER A 65 -5.33 -9.95 5.65
C SER A 65 -3.97 -10.61 5.38
N PRO A 66 -3.86 -11.95 5.50
CA PRO A 66 -2.60 -12.66 5.26
C PRO A 66 -2.00 -12.44 3.87
N SER A 67 -2.80 -12.05 2.88
CA SER A 67 -2.35 -11.77 1.50
C SER A 67 -1.66 -10.40 1.37
N GLY A 68 -2.08 -9.42 2.16
CA GLY A 68 -1.45 -8.10 2.26
C GLY A 68 -1.77 -7.14 1.12
N ILE A 69 -0.85 -6.22 0.85
CA ILE A 69 -0.93 -5.25 -0.26
C ILE A 69 0.08 -5.67 -1.33
N PHE A 70 -0.37 -5.72 -2.58
CA PHE A 70 0.45 -6.13 -3.71
C PHE A 70 -0.04 -5.52 -5.02
N THR A 71 0.72 -5.73 -6.09
CA THR A 71 0.34 -5.34 -7.46
C THR A 71 -0.02 -6.57 -8.27
N ALA A 72 -1.01 -6.44 -9.16
CA ALA A 72 -1.46 -7.55 -9.99
C ALA A 72 -1.97 -7.06 -11.35
N VAL A 73 -2.00 -7.99 -12.32
CA VAL A 73 -2.65 -7.81 -13.62
C VAL A 73 -3.35 -9.10 -14.03
N ARG A 74 -4.39 -8.95 -14.85
CA ARG A 74 -5.07 -10.05 -15.53
C ARG A 74 -5.14 -9.74 -17.03
N ALA A 75 -4.85 -10.75 -17.83
CA ALA A 75 -5.02 -10.78 -19.27
C ALA A 75 -5.77 -12.07 -19.65
N ALA A 76 -6.18 -12.18 -20.92
CA ALA A 76 -6.93 -13.33 -21.41
C ALA A 76 -6.20 -14.68 -21.21
N ASN A 77 -4.86 -14.66 -21.16
CA ASN A 77 -4.01 -15.84 -21.01
C ASN A 77 -3.50 -16.06 -19.58
N GLY A 78 -3.92 -15.25 -18.60
CA GLY A 78 -3.54 -15.48 -17.20
C GLY A 78 -3.65 -14.28 -16.28
N SER A 79 -3.44 -14.56 -14.99
CA SER A 79 -3.35 -13.58 -13.92
C SER A 79 -2.00 -13.68 -13.24
N TRP A 80 -1.38 -12.54 -12.95
CA TRP A 80 -0.08 -12.47 -12.32
C TRP A 80 -0.05 -11.39 -11.25
N GLN A 81 0.79 -11.58 -10.24
CA GLN A 81 0.92 -10.71 -9.08
C GLN A 81 2.38 -10.60 -8.64
N SER A 82 2.73 -9.52 -7.95
CA SER A 82 4.12 -9.25 -7.54
C SER A 82 4.66 -10.19 -6.47
N TRP A 83 3.84 -11.08 -5.88
CA TRP A 83 4.24 -12.00 -4.82
C TRP A 83 3.78 -13.44 -5.08
N GLY A 84 4.40 -14.40 -4.38
CA GLY A 84 4.12 -15.84 -4.45
C GLY A 84 5.25 -16.65 -5.07
N GLU A 85 6.02 -16.06 -5.98
CA GLU A 85 7.15 -16.71 -6.65
C GLU A 85 8.48 -16.17 -6.16
N ARG A 86 9.50 -17.03 -6.02
CA ARG A 86 10.83 -16.60 -5.58
C ARG A 86 11.52 -15.81 -6.69
N GLN A 87 11.99 -14.61 -6.36
CA GLN A 87 12.65 -13.71 -7.29
C GLN A 87 13.95 -13.17 -6.68
N GLN A 88 14.91 -12.85 -7.54
CA GLN A 88 16.12 -12.16 -7.13
C GLN A 88 15.87 -10.65 -7.21
N LEU A 89 15.46 -10.08 -6.09
CA LEU A 89 15.20 -8.65 -5.95
C LEU A 89 16.45 -7.93 -5.42
N SER A 90 16.68 -6.71 -5.91
CA SER A 90 17.72 -5.83 -5.36
C SER A 90 17.08 -4.82 -4.43
N VAL A 91 17.64 -4.69 -3.21
CA VAL A 91 17.23 -3.67 -2.24
C VAL A 91 18.33 -2.63 -2.12
N LYS A 92 17.98 -1.35 -2.29
CA LYS A 92 18.90 -0.21 -2.20
C LYS A 92 18.44 0.72 -1.10
N GLU A 93 19.29 0.88 -0.08
CA GLU A 93 19.06 1.78 1.04
C GLU A 93 19.60 3.19 0.75
N ARG A 94 18.83 4.20 1.15
CA ARG A 94 19.18 5.63 1.07
C ARG A 94 18.65 6.32 2.35
N PRO A 95 19.18 7.49 2.72
CA PRO A 95 18.64 8.25 3.85
C PRO A 95 17.13 8.50 3.67
N GLY A 96 16.32 8.01 4.62
CA GLY A 96 14.86 8.14 4.63
C GLY A 96 14.13 7.42 3.48
N ARG A 97 14.81 6.58 2.70
CA ARG A 97 14.24 5.94 1.51
C ARG A 97 14.80 4.54 1.27
N ILE A 98 13.94 3.64 0.79
CA ILE A 98 14.32 2.30 0.37
C ILE A 98 13.70 1.96 -0.99
N ILE A 99 14.49 1.33 -1.84
CA ILE A 99 14.09 0.96 -3.20
C ILE A 99 14.24 -0.54 -3.35
N ILE A 100 13.15 -1.21 -3.73
CA ILE A 100 13.11 -2.62 -4.10
C ILE A 100 12.93 -2.67 -5.62
N ASP A 101 13.86 -3.34 -6.29
CA ASP A 101 13.99 -3.36 -7.75
C ASP A 101 14.03 -4.79 -8.28
N GLY A 102 13.67 -4.96 -9.55
CA GLY A 102 13.63 -6.26 -10.21
C GLY A 102 12.38 -7.09 -9.93
N ILE A 103 11.29 -6.48 -9.44
CA ILE A 103 10.01 -7.16 -9.24
C ILE A 103 9.46 -7.54 -10.61
N ARG A 104 9.12 -8.81 -10.82
CA ARG A 104 8.63 -9.32 -12.11
C ARG A 104 7.44 -10.24 -11.93
N TYR A 105 6.48 -10.14 -12.83
CA TYR A 105 5.32 -11.03 -12.90
C TYR A 105 4.66 -10.86 -14.28
N GLY A 106 4.36 -11.97 -14.95
CA GLY A 106 3.99 -11.94 -16.37
C GLY A 106 5.06 -11.22 -17.22
N LYS A 107 4.61 -10.30 -18.09
CA LYS A 107 5.47 -9.44 -18.94
C LYS A 107 5.69 -8.05 -18.34
N ILE A 108 5.71 -7.96 -17.01
CA ILE A 108 5.79 -6.71 -16.27
C ILE A 108 7.03 -6.70 -15.39
N GLY A 109 7.75 -5.58 -15.43
CA GLY A 109 8.79 -5.23 -14.47
C GLY A 109 8.35 -4.05 -13.59
N GLU A 110 8.60 -4.14 -12.30
CA GLU A 110 8.33 -3.08 -11.33
C GLU A 110 9.54 -2.77 -10.44
N SER A 111 9.59 -1.52 -9.98
CA SER A 111 10.38 -1.11 -8.83
C SER A 111 9.49 -0.33 -7.86
N TRP A 112 9.62 -0.65 -6.57
CA TRP A 112 8.91 0.02 -5.49
C TRP A 112 9.90 0.88 -4.70
N SER A 113 9.54 2.13 -4.49
CA SER A 113 10.34 3.08 -3.72
C SER A 113 9.50 3.62 -2.58
N PHE A 114 9.95 3.40 -1.35
CA PHE A 114 9.30 3.95 -0.17
C PHE A 114 10.15 5.06 0.43
N THR A 115 9.54 6.20 0.70
CA THR A 115 10.15 7.35 1.37
C THR A 115 9.36 7.64 2.64
N LEU A 116 10.06 7.74 3.76
CA LEU A 116 9.50 8.16 5.03
C LEU A 116 9.54 9.69 5.13
N ASP A 117 8.38 10.32 5.33
CA ASP A 117 8.22 11.77 5.44
C ASP A 117 7.44 12.12 6.72
N GLY A 118 8.16 12.19 7.84
CA GLY A 118 7.59 12.50 9.15
C GLY A 118 6.60 11.43 9.63
N ASN A 119 5.31 11.75 9.60
CA ASN A 119 4.21 10.85 9.94
C ASN A 119 3.53 10.22 8.72
N LYS A 120 4.17 10.29 7.55
CA LYS A 120 3.66 9.74 6.31
C LYS A 120 4.65 8.79 5.65
N ILE A 121 4.13 7.87 4.86
CA ILE A 121 4.92 7.00 4.00
C ILE A 121 4.48 7.21 2.56
N ALA A 122 5.40 7.65 1.71
CA ALA A 122 5.19 7.76 0.28
C ALA A 122 5.74 6.51 -0.43
N TRP A 123 4.88 5.78 -1.12
CA TRP A 123 5.20 4.62 -1.93
C TRP A 123 5.04 4.95 -3.42
N THR A 124 6.15 4.94 -4.15
CA THR A 124 6.17 5.05 -5.60
C THR A 124 6.31 3.68 -6.25
N ILE A 125 5.37 3.32 -7.13
CA ILE A 125 5.42 2.13 -7.99
C ILE A 125 5.81 2.58 -9.39
N SER A 126 6.99 2.19 -9.86
CA SER A 126 7.43 2.40 -11.24
C SER A 126 7.25 1.12 -12.03
N ARG A 127 6.35 1.12 -13.02
CA ARG A 127 6.02 -0.07 -13.82
C ARG A 127 6.49 0.07 -15.27
N ARG A 128 7.07 -1.00 -15.81
CA ARG A 128 7.43 -1.19 -17.22
C ARG A 128 6.74 -2.42 -17.77
N TYR A 129 6.24 -2.32 -18.99
CA TYR A 129 5.71 -3.43 -19.77
C TYR A 129 6.78 -3.82 -20.78
N ASP A 130 7.18 -5.09 -20.77
CA ASP A 130 8.22 -5.59 -21.67
C ASP A 130 7.65 -5.90 -23.07
N GLU A 131 6.33 -6.08 -23.19
CA GLU A 131 5.59 -6.36 -24.43
C GLU A 131 4.23 -5.63 -24.42
N ASP A 132 3.70 -5.34 -25.61
CA ASP A 132 2.31 -4.91 -25.76
C ASP A 132 1.38 -6.10 -25.50
N GLN A 133 0.46 -5.94 -24.56
CA GLN A 133 -0.52 -6.97 -24.20
C GLN A 133 -1.84 -6.31 -23.83
N LEU A 134 -2.96 -6.93 -24.20
CA LEU A 134 -4.27 -6.49 -23.74
C LEU A 134 -4.49 -6.96 -22.30
N LEU A 135 -4.49 -6.01 -21.37
CA LEU A 135 -4.83 -6.28 -19.97
C LEU A 135 -6.34 -6.11 -19.77
N GLU A 136 -6.98 -7.15 -19.26
CA GLU A 136 -8.38 -7.13 -18.84
C GLU A 136 -8.54 -6.36 -17.53
N GLU A 137 -7.57 -6.52 -16.63
CA GLU A 137 -7.57 -5.89 -15.32
C GLU A 137 -6.16 -5.49 -14.90
N MET A 138 -6.06 -4.34 -14.23
CA MET A 138 -4.83 -3.88 -13.62
C MET A 138 -5.14 -3.40 -12.21
N ALA A 139 -4.34 -3.88 -11.25
CA ALA A 139 -4.39 -3.42 -9.88
C ALA A 139 -3.07 -2.78 -9.46
N LEU A 140 -3.19 -1.55 -8.96
CA LEU A 140 -2.09 -0.60 -8.79
C LEU A 140 -2.33 0.34 -7.60
N PRO A 141 -2.06 -0.10 -6.36
CA PRO A 141 -1.96 -1.48 -5.87
C PRO A 141 -3.34 -2.07 -5.50
N VAL A 142 -3.38 -3.36 -5.11
CA VAL A 142 -4.50 -4.01 -4.40
C VAL A 142 -4.24 -3.94 -2.90
N TRP A 143 -5.22 -3.53 -2.09
CA TRP A 143 -5.15 -3.55 -0.62
C TRP A 143 -6.06 -4.63 -0.07
N HIS A 144 -5.58 -5.70 0.56
CA HIS A 144 -6.47 -6.64 1.23
C HIS A 144 -6.52 -6.37 2.73
N PHE A 145 -7.65 -5.84 3.21
CA PHE A 145 -7.89 -5.68 4.65
C PHE A 145 -8.33 -7.00 5.28
N ALA A 146 -8.08 -7.14 6.58
CA ALA A 146 -8.29 -8.39 7.32
C ALA A 146 -9.76 -8.85 7.30
N ASP A 147 -10.68 -7.90 7.40
CA ASP A 147 -12.12 -8.14 7.45
C ASP A 147 -12.91 -6.89 7.01
N ILE A 148 -14.16 -7.06 6.59
CA ILE A 148 -15.10 -5.97 6.27
C ILE A 148 -15.28 -4.96 7.41
N SER A 149 -15.13 -5.40 8.66
CA SER A 149 -15.24 -4.59 9.89
C SER A 149 -13.95 -3.88 10.29
N THR A 150 -12.82 -4.14 9.61
CA THR A 150 -11.54 -3.43 9.85
C THR A 150 -11.78 -1.92 9.86
N TRP A 151 -12.61 -1.45 8.93
CA TRP A 151 -13.02 -0.07 8.79
C TRP A 151 -14.54 0.02 8.75
N LYS A 152 -15.12 0.98 9.47
CA LYS A 152 -16.55 1.27 9.41
C LYS A 152 -16.97 1.75 8.02
N GLY A 153 -16.10 2.55 7.41
CA GLY A 153 -16.27 3.10 6.08
C GLY A 153 -15.04 3.90 5.66
N GLY A 154 -15.14 4.52 4.49
CA GLY A 154 -14.14 5.43 3.93
C GLY A 154 -14.76 6.72 3.40
N ILE A 155 -14.20 7.86 3.78
CA ILE A 155 -14.55 9.17 3.23
C ILE A 155 -13.70 9.38 1.98
N LEU A 156 -14.35 9.49 0.83
CA LEU A 156 -13.72 9.70 -0.45
C LEU A 156 -13.34 11.18 -0.59
N ASP A 157 -12.25 11.48 -1.30
CA ASP A 157 -11.77 12.87 -1.44
C ASP A 157 -12.77 13.80 -2.17
N ASN A 158 -13.79 13.26 -2.84
CA ASN A 158 -14.89 14.04 -3.42
C ASN A 158 -16.07 14.28 -2.46
N GLY A 159 -15.93 13.93 -1.18
CA GLY A 159 -16.97 14.04 -0.16
C GLY A 159 -17.97 12.87 -0.13
N GLY A 160 -17.86 11.91 -1.05
CA GLY A 160 -18.64 10.67 -1.00
C GLY A 160 -18.21 9.76 0.15
N VAL A 161 -19.05 8.77 0.48
CA VAL A 161 -18.76 7.80 1.54
C VAL A 161 -18.96 6.39 0.99
N VAL A 162 -17.96 5.53 1.17
CA VAL A 162 -18.10 4.09 1.02
C VAL A 162 -18.33 3.48 2.40
N TRP A 163 -19.48 2.88 2.62
CA TRP A 163 -19.76 2.16 3.87
C TRP A 163 -19.44 0.69 3.66
N CYS A 164 -18.50 0.13 4.42
CA CYS A 164 -18.10 -1.26 4.23
C CYS A 164 -19.28 -2.22 4.44
N LYS A 165 -20.25 -1.88 5.29
CA LYS A 165 -21.49 -2.67 5.47
C LYS A 165 -22.33 -2.90 4.20
N TYR A 166 -22.11 -2.11 3.14
CA TYR A 166 -22.80 -2.29 1.84
C TYR A 166 -22.01 -3.17 0.86
N LEU A 167 -20.86 -3.69 1.28
CA LEU A 167 -20.07 -4.70 0.57
C LEU A 167 -20.24 -6.05 1.27
N ALA A 168 -21.49 -6.46 1.53
CA ALA A 168 -21.81 -7.52 2.49
C ALA A 168 -21.76 -8.93 1.90
N ALA A 169 -21.88 -9.05 0.59
CA ALA A 169 -21.74 -10.30 -0.14
C ALA A 169 -20.49 -10.30 -1.04
N PRO A 170 -19.86 -11.46 -1.27
CA PRO A 170 -18.80 -11.60 -2.25
C PRO A 170 -19.22 -11.02 -3.60
N ASN A 171 -18.30 -10.26 -4.21
CA ASN A 171 -18.49 -9.51 -5.46
C ASN A 171 -19.33 -8.24 -5.35
N ASP A 172 -19.89 -7.91 -4.19
CA ASP A 172 -20.44 -6.57 -3.97
C ASP A 172 -19.33 -5.55 -4.24
N THR A 173 -19.65 -4.57 -5.07
CA THR A 173 -18.67 -3.68 -5.67
C THR A 173 -19.17 -2.25 -5.66
N TYR A 174 -18.31 -1.35 -5.22
CA TYR A 174 -18.50 0.09 -5.34
C TYR A 174 -17.32 0.71 -6.09
N GLY A 175 -17.58 1.31 -7.25
CA GLY A 175 -16.56 1.96 -8.08
C GLY A 175 -16.70 3.48 -8.04
N VAL A 176 -15.59 4.20 -7.91
CA VAL A 176 -15.56 5.67 -7.87
C VAL A 176 -14.29 6.23 -8.50
N HIS A 177 -14.38 7.40 -9.11
CA HIS A 177 -13.25 8.10 -9.73
C HIS A 177 -12.53 9.05 -8.76
N THR A 178 -12.07 8.54 -7.61
CA THR A 178 -11.29 9.31 -6.64
C THR A 178 -9.91 8.71 -6.43
N GLY A 179 -8.93 9.58 -6.22
CA GLY A 179 -7.55 9.21 -5.91
C GLY A 179 -7.33 8.84 -4.45
N GLY A 180 -8.23 9.21 -3.53
CA GLY A 180 -8.02 8.94 -2.13
C GLY A 180 -9.29 8.66 -1.32
N VAL A 181 -9.03 8.05 -0.18
CA VAL A 181 -10.00 7.62 0.82
C VAL A 181 -9.38 7.75 2.21
N THR A 182 -10.17 8.21 3.16
CA THR A 182 -9.84 8.17 4.59
C THR A 182 -10.74 7.15 5.26
N PHE A 183 -10.18 5.99 5.58
CA PHE A 183 -10.88 4.97 6.37
C PHE A 183 -10.92 5.36 7.83
N TRP A 184 -11.98 4.97 8.53
CA TRP A 184 -12.10 5.14 9.98
C TRP A 184 -12.72 3.93 10.65
N ASN A 185 -12.38 3.72 11.92
CA ASN A 185 -13.05 2.81 12.82
C ASN A 185 -13.42 3.59 14.10
N GLU A 186 -14.72 3.70 14.37
CA GLU A 186 -15.21 4.50 15.50
C GLU A 186 -15.01 3.82 16.86
N GLU A 187 -14.90 2.49 16.89
CA GLU A 187 -14.72 1.71 18.12
C GLU A 187 -13.29 1.82 18.63
N SER A 188 -12.30 1.70 17.73
CA SER A 188 -10.89 1.87 18.08
C SER A 188 -10.42 3.33 18.04
N GLY A 189 -11.12 4.20 17.30
CA GLY A 189 -10.66 5.56 17.01
C GLY A 189 -9.56 5.63 15.94
N ASP A 190 -9.29 4.54 15.24
CA ASP A 190 -8.26 4.48 14.21
C ASP A 190 -8.72 5.13 12.91
N ALA A 191 -7.76 5.72 12.19
CA ALA A 191 -7.98 6.22 10.84
C ALA A 191 -6.76 5.94 9.96
N LEU A 192 -7.02 5.65 8.69
CA LEU A 192 -5.99 5.45 7.67
C LEU A 192 -6.37 6.26 6.44
N LYS A 193 -5.52 7.21 6.05
CA LYS A 193 -5.66 7.90 4.77
C LYS A 193 -4.83 7.18 3.72
N ILE A 194 -5.44 6.95 2.56
CA ILE A 194 -4.76 6.49 1.36
C ILE A 194 -4.98 7.55 0.29
N SER A 195 -3.90 8.04 -0.30
CA SER A 195 -3.97 9.00 -1.40
C SER A 195 -3.06 8.56 -2.54
N ALA A 196 -3.67 8.17 -3.64
CA ALA A 196 -3.01 7.85 -4.89
C ALA A 196 -2.95 9.08 -5.81
N ARG A 197 -1.82 9.24 -6.47
CA ARG A 197 -1.59 10.19 -7.57
C ARG A 197 -0.92 9.46 -8.72
N ALA A 198 -1.35 9.78 -9.93
CA ALA A 198 -0.74 9.28 -11.15
C ALA A 198 0.06 10.39 -11.81
N ASP A 199 1.24 10.08 -12.33
CA ASP A 199 2.11 11.09 -12.95
C ASP A 199 1.53 11.60 -14.28
N GLY A 200 1.56 12.90 -14.53
CA GLY A 200 1.19 13.51 -15.81
C GLY A 200 -0.33 13.58 -16.03
N SER A 201 -0.79 13.39 -17.27
CA SER A 201 -2.21 13.50 -17.67
C SER A 201 -3.03 12.25 -17.37
N ARG A 202 -2.69 11.49 -16.32
CA ARG A 202 -3.25 10.17 -16.05
C ARG A 202 -4.35 10.25 -15.00
N SER A 203 -5.46 9.56 -15.25
CA SER A 203 -6.56 9.44 -14.30
C SER A 203 -6.39 8.24 -13.35
N ILE A 204 -6.95 8.39 -12.15
CA ILE A 204 -7.14 7.32 -11.17
C ILE A 204 -8.63 7.03 -11.07
N ALA A 205 -8.98 5.75 -11.04
CA ALA A 205 -10.26 5.29 -10.53
C ALA A 205 -9.97 4.30 -9.42
N THR A 206 -10.95 4.04 -8.58
CA THR A 206 -10.82 3.19 -7.40
C THR A 206 -12.06 2.31 -7.30
N LYS A 207 -11.88 1.03 -7.01
CA LYS A 207 -12.98 0.09 -6.75
C LYS A 207 -12.75 -0.56 -5.39
N TYR A 208 -13.85 -0.68 -4.66
CA TYR A 208 -13.97 -1.36 -3.38
C TYR A 208 -14.80 -2.61 -3.62
N SER A 209 -14.29 -3.78 -3.23
CA SER A 209 -14.99 -5.05 -3.42
C SER A 209 -14.76 -5.96 -2.23
N GLN A 210 -15.70 -6.88 -1.97
CA GLN A 210 -15.51 -8.00 -1.07
C GLN A 210 -15.16 -9.26 -1.89
N ASP A 211 -14.12 -9.98 -1.49
CA ASP A 211 -13.81 -11.29 -2.06
C ASP A 211 -14.61 -12.43 -1.39
N GLU A 212 -14.42 -13.66 -1.87
CA GLU A 212 -15.07 -14.86 -1.31
C GLU A 212 -14.65 -15.17 0.12
N GLN A 213 -13.51 -14.63 0.57
CA GLN A 213 -12.98 -14.78 1.92
C GLN A 213 -13.45 -13.65 2.85
N GLY A 214 -14.30 -12.75 2.37
CA GLY A 214 -14.83 -11.63 3.13
C GLY A 214 -13.88 -10.44 3.25
N CYS A 215 -12.71 -10.48 2.60
CA CYS A 215 -11.74 -9.39 2.63
C CYS A 215 -12.22 -8.25 1.72
N VAL A 216 -12.22 -7.02 2.24
CA VAL A 216 -12.45 -5.83 1.42
C VAL A 216 -11.14 -5.43 0.77
N TYR A 217 -11.19 -5.19 -0.55
CA TYR A 217 -10.06 -4.71 -1.28
C TYR A 217 -10.27 -3.46 -2.10
N LEU A 218 -9.25 -2.60 -2.05
CA LEU A 218 -9.11 -1.39 -2.84
C LEU A 218 -8.23 -1.70 -4.05
N HIS A 219 -8.70 -1.44 -5.27
CA HIS A 219 -7.80 -1.40 -6.41
C HIS A 219 -8.05 -0.16 -7.25
N SER A 220 -6.99 0.36 -7.88
CA SER A 220 -7.09 1.49 -8.80
C SER A 220 -7.10 1.05 -10.27
N PRO A 221 -8.27 0.79 -10.90
CA PRO A 221 -8.30 0.50 -12.33
C PRO A 221 -8.06 1.78 -13.15
N ARG A 222 -7.43 1.64 -14.31
CA ARG A 222 -7.35 2.72 -15.30
C ARG A 222 -8.39 2.49 -16.38
N HIS A 223 -9.26 3.46 -16.63
CA HIS A 223 -10.25 3.39 -17.71
C HIS A 223 -9.68 3.91 -19.04
N ARG A 224 -10.09 3.24 -20.11
CA ARG A 224 -9.95 3.62 -21.52
C ARG A 224 -10.64 4.97 -21.77
N GLN A 225 -9.92 5.97 -22.29
CA GLN A 225 -10.56 7.17 -22.83
C GLN A 225 -10.82 6.91 -24.33
N ARG A 226 -12.07 6.62 -24.70
CA ARG A 226 -12.52 6.69 -26.09
C ARG A 226 -13.05 8.10 -26.32
N SER A 227 -12.41 8.89 -27.19
CA SER A 227 -13.14 9.89 -27.97
C SER A 227 -13.56 9.25 -29.30
N ALA A 228 -14.74 9.63 -29.77
CA ALA A 228 -15.41 9.02 -30.90
C ALA A 228 -14.58 8.96 -32.19
N SER A 229 -14.46 7.77 -32.78
CA SER A 229 -14.52 7.55 -34.23
C SER A 229 -14.60 6.04 -34.52
N THR A 230 -15.41 5.69 -35.51
CA THR A 230 -15.69 4.35 -36.05
C THR A 230 -14.46 3.69 -36.68
N LEU A 231 -13.53 3.20 -35.87
CA LEU A 231 -12.44 2.32 -36.32
C LEU A 231 -12.27 1.12 -35.37
N PRO A 232 -11.81 -0.05 -35.88
CA PRO A 232 -11.58 -1.24 -35.07
C PRO A 232 -10.61 -0.94 -33.92
N PRO A 233 -10.69 -1.67 -32.78
CA PRO A 233 -9.89 -1.36 -31.61
C PRO A 233 -8.40 -1.55 -31.92
N GLU A 234 -7.66 -0.44 -32.03
CA GLU A 234 -6.21 -0.49 -32.03
C GLU A 234 -5.69 -1.09 -30.71
N PRO A 235 -4.61 -1.88 -30.75
CA PRO A 235 -3.94 -2.34 -29.54
C PRO A 235 -3.47 -1.12 -28.74
N VAL A 236 -3.91 -1.04 -27.48
CA VAL A 236 -3.55 0.05 -26.58
C VAL A 236 -2.15 -0.24 -26.03
N CYS A 237 -1.14 0.49 -26.50
CA CYS A 237 0.19 0.49 -25.88
C CYS A 237 0.10 1.12 -24.47
N PHE A 238 0.63 0.42 -23.46
CA PHE A 238 0.66 0.89 -22.07
C PHE A 238 1.92 1.73 -21.81
N PRO A 239 1.83 3.07 -21.65
CA PRO A 239 3.01 3.89 -21.45
C PRO A 239 3.63 3.64 -20.06
N LYS A 240 4.95 3.75 -19.97
CA LYS A 240 5.71 3.81 -18.70
C LYS A 240 5.06 4.80 -17.74
N GLY A 241 4.69 4.39 -16.54
CA GLY A 241 4.03 5.25 -15.56
C GLY A 241 4.43 4.95 -14.12
N GLY A 242 4.59 6.01 -13.33
CA GLY A 242 4.70 5.97 -11.89
C GLY A 242 3.34 6.20 -11.23
N TYR A 243 3.12 5.50 -10.12
CA TYR A 243 2.02 5.78 -9.19
C TYR A 243 2.62 6.12 -7.84
N ILE A 244 2.10 7.15 -7.19
CA ILE A 244 2.50 7.51 -5.83
C ILE A 244 1.29 7.30 -4.94
N CYS A 245 1.41 6.39 -3.98
CA CYS A 245 0.48 6.26 -2.88
C CYS A 245 1.11 6.89 -1.63
N THR A 246 0.37 7.73 -0.93
CA THR A 246 0.78 8.30 0.36
C THR A 246 -0.18 7.83 1.43
N PHE A 247 0.38 7.46 2.58
CA PHE A 247 -0.33 7.03 3.79
C PHE A 247 0.11 7.91 4.95
#